data_AF-A0A1E1XMY4-F1
#
_entry.id   AF-A0A1E1XMY4-F1
#
_cell.length_a   1.000
_cell.length_b   1.000
_cell.length_c   1.000
_cell.angle_alpha   90.00
_cell.angle_beta   90.00
_cell.angle_gamma   90.00
#
_symmetry.space_group_name_H-M   'P 1'
#
loop_
_entity.id
_entity.type
_entity.pdbx_description
1 polymer ?
#
loop_
_entity_poly.entity_id
_entity_poly.type
_entity_poly.pdbx_seq_one_letter_code
_entity_poly.pdbx_strand_id
1 'polypeptide(L)'
;GILLRSEEAPNAKVCRSHLHFCVRSPTSQLLQKVQRDVEACMEAAAKATGCTVRITEKGIFCKHMPLNEPLLKVFQRRAEEQGMSFVDAMDCRPMTTGATSDVGNVSHRLPTIHPMFRIESAAMNHTAEYSRIAGTRQSQERALVVGKALALTAFDLLRDHSLLDTAWEHFERTRKEFQD
;
A
#
# COMPACT_ATOMS: atom_id res chain seq x y z
N GLY A 1 6.16 -3.77 -16.40
CA GLY A 1 6.31 -5.23 -16.49
C GLY A 1 7.76 -5.54 -16.81
N ILE A 2 8.17 -6.79 -16.63
CA ILE A 2 9.50 -7.28 -16.99
C ILE A 2 9.39 -8.52 -17.87
N LEU A 3 10.30 -8.67 -18.83
CA LEU A 3 10.44 -9.87 -19.66
C LEU A 3 11.36 -10.83 -18.91
N LEU A 4 10.79 -11.90 -18.36
CA LEU A 4 11.52 -12.91 -17.59
C LEU A 4 12.28 -13.88 -18.49
N ARG A 5 11.71 -14.21 -19.65
CA ARG A 5 12.31 -15.12 -20.61
C ARG A 5 11.93 -14.72 -22.02
N SER A 6 12.93 -14.70 -22.87
CA SER A 6 12.83 -14.65 -24.32
C SER A 6 13.86 -15.62 -24.89
N GLU A 7 13.87 -15.77 -26.20
CA GLU A 7 14.89 -16.58 -26.85
C GLU A 7 16.23 -15.85 -26.91
N GLU A 8 17.30 -16.63 -26.83
CA GLU A 8 18.64 -16.14 -26.49
C GLU A 8 19.47 -15.76 -27.73
N ALA A 9 18.93 -15.97 -28.93
CA ALA A 9 19.62 -15.68 -30.20
C ALA A 9 18.80 -14.73 -31.08
N PRO A 10 19.41 -13.67 -31.66
CA PRO A 10 18.71 -12.64 -32.44
C PRO A 10 18.18 -13.15 -33.78
N ASN A 11 18.67 -14.28 -34.26
CA ASN A 11 18.28 -14.94 -35.51
C ASN A 11 17.36 -16.14 -35.29
N ALA A 12 17.02 -16.48 -34.03
CA ALA A 12 16.08 -17.55 -33.72
C ALA A 12 14.64 -17.03 -33.72
N LYS A 13 13.72 -17.82 -34.25
CA LYS A 13 12.29 -17.54 -34.13
C LYS A 13 11.88 -17.72 -32.67
N VAL A 14 11.41 -16.64 -32.04
CA VAL A 14 10.88 -16.71 -30.67
C VAL A 14 9.63 -17.60 -30.65
N CYS A 15 9.72 -18.74 -29.98
CA CYS A 15 8.63 -19.71 -29.83
C CYS A 15 7.88 -19.52 -28.50
N ARG A 16 8.52 -18.92 -27.50
CA ARG A 16 7.89 -18.63 -26.20
C ARG A 16 8.53 -17.44 -25.48
N SER A 17 7.70 -16.57 -24.92
CA SER A 17 8.12 -15.50 -24.01
C SER A 17 7.36 -15.56 -22.69
N HIS A 18 7.99 -15.07 -21.62
CA HIS A 18 7.37 -14.97 -20.30
C HIS A 18 7.51 -13.54 -19.79
N LEU A 19 6.39 -12.92 -19.44
CA LEU A 19 6.36 -11.57 -18.90
C LEU A 19 5.73 -11.58 -17.51
N HIS A 20 6.23 -10.72 -16.63
CA HIS A 20 5.63 -10.43 -15.34
C HIS A 20 5.11 -8.99 -15.34
N PHE A 21 3.81 -8.80 -15.13
CA PHE A 21 3.18 -7.48 -15.05
C PHE A 21 2.63 -7.23 -13.66
N CYS A 22 2.87 -6.01 -13.16
CA CYS A 22 2.20 -5.47 -11.98
C CYS A 22 1.40 -4.26 -12.45
N VAL A 23 0.11 -4.26 -12.13
CA VAL A 23 -0.81 -3.14 -12.41
C VAL A 23 -1.13 -2.48 -11.08
N ARG A 24 -1.13 -1.14 -11.06
CA ARG A 24 -1.47 -0.35 -9.88
C ARG A 24 -2.41 0.77 -10.26
N SER A 25 -3.23 1.19 -9.31
CA SER A 25 -4.17 2.29 -9.49
C SER A 25 -4.50 2.93 -8.13
N PRO A 26 -4.87 4.23 -8.09
CA PRO A 26 -5.28 4.89 -6.85
C PRO A 26 -6.51 4.28 -6.18
N THR A 27 -7.43 3.68 -6.96
CA THR A 27 -8.65 3.05 -6.43
C THR A 27 -8.77 1.60 -6.88
N SER A 28 -9.51 0.80 -6.11
CA SER A 28 -9.69 -0.62 -6.40
C SER A 28 -10.57 -0.84 -7.64
N GLN A 29 -11.58 0.00 -7.86
CA GLN A 29 -12.43 -0.02 -9.05
C GLN A 29 -11.60 0.22 -10.32
N LEU A 30 -10.76 1.27 -10.30
CA LEU A 30 -9.91 1.60 -11.43
C LEU A 30 -8.84 0.51 -11.65
N LEU A 31 -8.30 -0.09 -10.58
CA LEU A 31 -7.38 -1.23 -10.70
C LEU A 31 -8.02 -2.40 -11.47
N GLN A 32 -9.27 -2.77 -11.15
CA GLN A 32 -9.98 -3.83 -11.87
C GLN A 32 -10.23 -3.47 -13.34
N LYS A 33 -10.54 -2.20 -13.64
CA LYS A 33 -10.68 -1.74 -15.02
C LYS A 33 -9.36 -1.85 -15.77
N VAL A 34 -8.27 -1.28 -15.24
CA VAL A 34 -6.96 -1.31 -15.89
C VAL A 34 -6.45 -2.74 -16.05
N GLN A 35 -6.71 -3.62 -15.07
CA GLN A 35 -6.38 -5.04 -15.20
C GLN A 35 -7.09 -5.67 -16.41
N ARG A 36 -8.40 -5.45 -16.57
CA ARG A 36 -9.15 -5.95 -17.73
C ARG A 36 -8.62 -5.38 -19.05
N ASP A 37 -8.33 -4.09 -19.08
CA ASP A 37 -7.79 -3.42 -20.27
C ASP A 37 -6.41 -4.01 -20.66
N VAL A 38 -5.54 -4.28 -19.67
CA VAL A 38 -4.23 -4.91 -19.89
C VAL A 38 -4.36 -6.35 -20.36
N GLU A 39 -5.25 -7.15 -19.74
CA GLU A 39 -5.53 -8.53 -20.16
C GLU A 39 -6.06 -8.57 -21.60
N ALA A 40 -6.99 -7.68 -21.96
CA ALA A 40 -7.52 -7.55 -23.31
C ALA A 40 -6.45 -7.17 -24.35
N CYS A 41 -5.52 -6.27 -24.01
CA CYS A 41 -4.38 -5.94 -24.87
C CYS A 41 -3.46 -7.14 -25.12
N MET A 42 -3.21 -7.97 -24.10
CA MET A 42 -2.40 -9.19 -24.24
C MET A 42 -3.07 -10.21 -25.17
N GLU A 43 -4.38 -10.40 -25.01
CA GLU A 43 -5.17 -11.29 -25.87
C GLU A 43 -5.24 -10.79 -27.32
N ALA A 44 -5.43 -9.48 -27.52
CA ALA A 44 -5.43 -8.86 -28.83
C ALA A 44 -4.09 -9.03 -29.55
N ALA A 45 -2.97 -8.82 -28.83
CA ALA A 45 -1.63 -9.03 -29.38
C ALA A 45 -1.40 -10.49 -29.79
N ALA A 46 -1.78 -11.45 -28.95
CA ALA A 46 -1.66 -12.87 -29.26
C ALA A 46 -2.47 -13.24 -30.52
N LYS A 47 -3.71 -12.74 -30.62
CA LYS A 47 -4.56 -12.95 -31.79
C LYS A 47 -3.95 -12.35 -33.06
N ALA A 48 -3.44 -11.13 -32.99
CA ALA A 48 -2.85 -10.44 -34.14
C ALA A 48 -1.59 -11.15 -34.68
N THR A 49 -0.82 -11.81 -33.82
CA THR A 49 0.42 -12.52 -34.21
C THR A 49 0.22 -14.01 -34.45
N GLY A 50 -1.01 -14.54 -34.34
CA GLY A 50 -1.29 -15.97 -34.41
C GLY A 50 -0.69 -16.79 -33.25
N CYS A 51 -0.37 -16.13 -32.14
CA CYS A 51 0.13 -16.75 -30.92
C CYS A 51 -1.02 -17.09 -29.97
N THR A 52 -0.68 -17.77 -28.87
CA THR A 52 -1.56 -17.95 -27.71
C THR A 52 -0.98 -17.20 -26.51
N VAL A 53 -1.84 -16.70 -25.63
CA VAL A 53 -1.43 -16.13 -24.35
C VAL A 53 -2.05 -16.91 -23.22
N ARG A 54 -1.27 -17.12 -22.16
CA ARG A 54 -1.73 -17.74 -20.92
C ARG A 54 -1.41 -16.81 -19.76
N ILE A 55 -2.45 -16.24 -19.16
CA ILE A 55 -2.34 -15.34 -18.01
C ILE A 55 -2.57 -16.16 -16.74
N THR A 56 -1.53 -16.34 -15.93
CA THR A 56 -1.54 -17.15 -14.71
C THR A 56 -1.07 -16.33 -13.51
N GLU A 57 -1.28 -16.84 -12.30
CA GLU A 57 -0.73 -16.27 -11.06
C GLU A 57 -1.15 -14.81 -10.83
N LYS A 58 -2.46 -14.55 -10.83
CA LYS A 58 -3.00 -13.26 -10.38
C LYS A 58 -2.60 -13.10 -8.91
N GLY A 59 -1.62 -12.24 -8.64
CA GLY A 59 -1.16 -11.94 -7.29
C GLY A 59 -2.28 -11.40 -6.40
N ILE A 60 -2.00 -11.22 -5.11
CA ILE A 60 -2.97 -10.70 -4.15
C ILE A 60 -3.49 -9.34 -4.63
N PHE A 61 -4.82 -9.22 -4.70
CA PHE A 61 -5.48 -7.96 -5.01
C PHE A 61 -5.40 -7.02 -3.80
N CYS A 62 -4.34 -6.22 -3.72
CA CYS A 62 -4.18 -5.21 -2.68
C CYS A 62 -5.13 -4.04 -2.93
N LYS A 63 -6.05 -3.81 -2.00
CA LYS A 63 -7.01 -2.71 -2.10
C LYS A 63 -6.37 -1.36 -1.74
N HIS A 64 -6.95 -0.28 -2.27
CA HIS A 64 -6.61 1.06 -1.79
C HIS A 64 -7.02 1.20 -0.32
N MET A 65 -6.29 2.02 0.45
CA MET A 65 -6.50 2.17 1.89
C MET A 65 -7.26 3.46 2.20
N PRO A 66 -8.58 3.40 2.50
CA PRO A 66 -9.28 4.55 3.08
C PRO A 66 -8.70 4.91 4.44
N LEU A 67 -8.65 6.21 4.73
CA LEU A 67 -8.16 6.71 6.01
C LEU A 67 -9.28 6.70 7.07
N ASN A 68 -8.92 6.42 8.31
CA ASN A 68 -9.79 6.62 9.47
C ASN A 68 -9.28 7.81 10.26
N GLU A 69 -9.83 9.00 9.98
CA GLU A 69 -9.34 10.26 10.57
C GLU A 69 -9.43 10.29 12.10
N PRO A 70 -10.51 9.84 12.77
CA PRO A 70 -10.57 9.78 14.22
C PRO A 70 -9.42 8.96 14.82
N LEU A 71 -9.15 7.77 14.28
CA LEU A 71 -8.05 6.93 14.74
C LEU A 71 -6.68 7.60 14.49
N LEU A 72 -6.49 8.24 13.34
CA LEU A 72 -5.27 8.97 13.04
C LEU A 72 -5.03 10.11 14.02
N LYS A 73 -6.07 10.86 14.42
CA LYS A 73 -5.95 11.94 15.40
C LYS A 73 -5.54 11.44 16.78
N VAL A 74 -6.09 10.30 17.22
CA VAL A 74 -5.67 9.66 18.48
C VAL A 74 -4.21 9.23 18.41
N PHE A 75 -3.81 8.57 17.32
CA PHE A 75 -2.43 8.18 17.10
C PHE A 75 -1.46 9.37 17.07
N GLN A 76 -1.81 10.42 16.31
CA GLN A 76 -1.00 11.63 16.20
C GLN A 76 -0.78 12.26 17.57
N ARG A 77 -1.84 12.45 18.36
CA ARG A 77 -1.74 12.96 19.73
C ARG A 77 -0.79 12.11 20.58
N ARG A 78 -0.96 10.79 20.57
CA ARG A 78 -0.09 9.88 21.35
C ARG A 78 1.36 9.89 20.88
N ALA A 79 1.60 10.03 19.58
CA ALA A 79 2.94 10.13 19.04
C ALA A 79 3.60 11.48 19.38
N GLU A 80 2.84 12.57 19.37
CA GLU A 80 3.30 13.90 19.79
C GLU A 80 3.66 13.94 21.28
N GLU A 81 2.86 13.30 22.14
CA GLU A 81 3.19 13.11 23.57
C GLU A 81 4.49 12.31 23.78
N GLN A 82 4.90 11.49 22.81
CA GLN A 82 6.19 10.78 22.81
C GLN A 82 7.31 11.57 22.12
N GLY A 83 7.08 12.84 21.79
CA GLY A 83 8.07 13.75 21.22
C GLY A 83 8.22 13.66 19.69
N MET A 84 7.29 12.99 18.99
CA MET A 84 7.24 13.07 17.52
C MET A 84 6.63 14.40 17.08
N SER A 85 6.97 14.84 15.87
CA SER A 85 6.33 16.00 15.24
C SER A 85 5.80 15.58 13.89
N PHE A 86 4.56 15.94 13.61
CA PHE A 86 3.92 15.75 12.33
C PHE A 86 3.88 17.09 11.60
N VAL A 87 4.10 17.06 10.28
CA VAL A 87 3.79 18.21 9.44
C VAL A 87 2.30 18.12 9.16
N ASP A 88 1.56 19.18 9.44
CA ASP A 88 0.10 19.17 9.36
C ASP A 88 -0.35 18.80 7.93
N ALA A 89 -1.37 17.94 7.83
CA ALA A 89 -1.80 17.34 6.56
C ALA A 89 -2.35 18.37 5.57
N MET A 90 -2.67 19.60 6.01
CA MET A 90 -3.15 20.68 5.13
C MET A 90 -2.05 21.23 4.20
N ASP A 91 -0.77 21.17 4.59
CA ASP A 91 0.36 21.66 3.77
C ASP A 91 1.00 20.56 2.91
N CYS A 92 0.68 19.31 3.20
CA CYS A 92 1.12 18.16 2.42
C CYS A 92 -0.04 17.71 1.54
N ARG A 93 0.06 17.91 0.22
CA ARG A 93 -0.77 17.13 -0.73
C ARG A 93 -0.76 15.69 -0.26
N PRO A 94 -1.90 14.96 -0.23
CA PRO A 94 -1.88 13.55 0.14
C PRO A 94 -0.78 12.92 -0.68
N MET A 95 0.30 12.49 -0.01
CA MET A 95 1.36 11.80 -0.70
C MET A 95 0.69 10.55 -1.23
N THR A 96 0.35 10.55 -2.51
CA THR A 96 0.05 9.35 -3.25
C THR A 96 1.36 8.60 -3.33
N THR A 97 1.75 7.98 -2.22
CA THR A 97 2.85 7.05 -2.22
C THR A 97 2.44 5.97 -3.21
N GLY A 98 3.31 5.66 -4.18
CA GLY A 98 3.12 4.49 -5.06
C GLY A 98 3.28 3.16 -4.30
N ALA A 99 3.31 3.22 -2.96
CA ALA A 99 3.41 2.09 -2.07
C ALA A 99 2.10 1.30 -2.08
N THR A 100 2.21 0.00 -1.90
CA THR A 100 1.09 -0.92 -1.88
C THR A 100 1.29 -1.85 -0.70
N SER A 101 0.25 -2.04 0.11
CA SER A 101 0.27 -2.93 1.27
C SER A 101 -1.07 -3.65 1.36
N ASP A 102 -1.02 -4.91 1.80
CA ASP A 102 -2.16 -5.76 2.12
C ASP A 102 -3.00 -5.23 3.30
N VAL A 103 -2.48 -4.31 4.11
CA VAL A 103 -3.24 -3.55 5.12
C VAL A 103 -4.44 -2.82 4.48
N GLY A 104 -4.34 -2.46 3.20
CA GLY A 104 -5.46 -1.95 2.42
C GLY A 104 -6.65 -2.92 2.43
N ASN A 105 -6.43 -4.24 2.35
CA ASN A 105 -7.52 -5.22 2.44
C ASN A 105 -8.20 -5.23 3.81
N VAL A 106 -7.43 -5.04 4.89
CA VAL A 106 -7.95 -4.96 6.27
C VAL A 106 -8.77 -3.68 6.46
N SER A 107 -8.31 -2.56 5.92
CA SER A 107 -9.01 -1.27 6.00
C SER A 107 -10.37 -1.22 5.31
N HIS A 108 -10.69 -2.22 4.48
CA HIS A 108 -12.02 -2.39 3.88
C HIS A 108 -12.98 -3.21 4.76
N ARG A 109 -12.49 -3.75 5.87
CA ARG A 109 -13.26 -4.61 6.79
C ARG A 109 -13.45 -3.96 8.15
N LEU A 110 -12.46 -3.19 8.61
CA LEU A 110 -12.39 -2.66 9.96
C LEU A 110 -11.78 -1.24 9.95
N PRO A 111 -12.08 -0.38 10.95
CA PRO A 111 -11.31 0.82 11.23
C PRO A 111 -9.81 0.50 11.32
N THR A 112 -8.99 1.12 10.46
CA THR A 112 -7.57 0.78 10.31
C THR A 112 -6.73 2.03 10.05
N ILE A 113 -5.52 2.07 10.61
CA ILE A 113 -4.49 3.08 10.32
C ILE A 113 -3.17 2.38 9.96
N HIS A 114 -2.38 3.01 9.09
CA HIS A 114 -1.03 2.54 8.73
C HIS A 114 -0.09 3.76 8.74
N PRO A 115 0.26 4.27 9.94
CA PRO A 115 1.14 5.43 10.04
C PRO A 115 2.53 5.09 9.52
N MET A 116 3.12 6.03 8.79
CA MET A 116 4.51 5.96 8.33
C MET A 116 5.37 6.88 9.18
N PHE A 117 6.62 6.47 9.43
CA PHE A 117 7.61 7.29 10.13
C PHE A 117 8.93 7.32 9.37
N ARG A 118 9.69 8.40 9.57
CA ARG A 118 10.94 8.65 8.85
C ARG A 118 12.13 8.01 9.55
N ILE A 119 12.78 7.10 8.85
CA ILE A 119 14.16 6.68 9.12
C ILE A 119 15.10 7.63 8.38
N GLU A 120 16.14 8.14 9.06
CA GLU A 120 17.07 9.09 8.44
C GLU A 120 18.04 8.33 7.53
N SER A 121 17.79 8.42 6.23
CA SER A 121 18.60 7.74 5.24
C SER A 121 18.57 8.52 3.93
N ALA A 122 19.74 8.60 3.27
CA ALA A 122 19.82 8.99 1.87
C ALA A 122 19.48 7.83 0.93
N ALA A 123 19.49 6.59 1.43
CA ALA A 123 19.12 5.42 0.66
C ALA A 123 17.61 5.33 0.48
N MET A 124 17.17 4.75 -0.64
CA MET A 124 15.76 4.49 -0.90
C MET A 124 15.30 3.19 -0.24
N ASN A 125 13.99 3.10 0.05
CA ASN A 125 13.33 1.84 0.40
C ASN A 125 13.66 0.75 -0.64
N HIS A 126 13.69 -0.52 -0.20
CA HIS A 126 14.05 -1.69 -1.01
C HIS A 126 15.52 -1.76 -1.47
N THR A 127 16.44 -1.12 -0.75
CA THR A 127 17.89 -1.28 -0.95
C THR A 127 18.55 -1.99 0.23
N ALA A 128 19.65 -2.70 -0.02
CA ALA A 128 20.44 -3.34 1.05
C ALA A 128 20.99 -2.30 2.04
N GLU A 129 21.34 -1.11 1.55
CA GLU A 129 21.78 0.00 2.39
C GLU A 129 20.68 0.48 3.34
N TYR A 130 19.47 0.70 2.84
CA TYR A 130 18.34 1.10 3.69
C TYR A 130 18.02 0.03 4.74
N SER A 131 18.10 -1.26 4.38
CA SER A 131 17.93 -2.36 5.34
C SER A 131 18.93 -2.29 6.49
N ARG A 132 20.21 -2.06 6.18
CA ARG A 132 21.27 -1.86 7.20
C ARG A 132 20.98 -0.64 8.08
N ILE A 133 20.56 0.47 7.50
CA ILE A 133 20.25 1.70 8.24
C ILE A 133 19.02 1.50 9.13
N ALA A 134 17.96 0.86 8.63
CA ALA A 134 16.77 0.54 9.40
C ALA A 134 17.07 -0.38 10.59
N GLY A 135 18.09 -1.24 10.48
CA GLY A 135 18.58 -2.08 11.58
C GLY A 135 19.43 -1.36 12.64
N THR A 136 19.79 -0.09 12.43
CA THR A 136 20.58 0.68 13.41
C THR A 136 19.80 0.96 14.68
N ARG A 137 20.50 1.08 15.82
CA ARG A 137 19.90 1.45 17.11
C ARG A 137 19.05 2.72 17.02
N GLN A 138 19.55 3.76 16.35
CA GLN A 138 18.82 5.02 16.17
C GLN A 138 17.48 4.83 15.44
N SER A 139 17.46 3.99 14.39
CA SER A 139 16.22 3.70 13.65
C SER A 139 15.26 2.85 14.46
N GLN A 140 15.77 1.87 15.20
CA GLN A 140 14.97 1.05 16.10
C GLN A 140 14.39 1.85 17.28
N GLU A 141 15.11 2.82 17.82
CA GLU A 141 14.61 3.73 18.85
C GLU A 141 13.40 4.54 18.35
N ARG A 142 13.42 4.99 17.08
CA ARG A 142 12.24 5.62 16.45
C ARG A 142 11.08 4.64 16.27
N ALA A 143 11.37 3.43 15.82
CA ALA A 143 10.35 2.39 15.68
C ALA A 143 9.69 2.06 17.04
N LEU A 144 10.46 2.05 18.13
CA LEU A 144 9.94 1.87 19.48
C LEU A 144 9.01 3.01 19.91
N VAL A 145 9.34 4.26 19.59
CA VAL A 145 8.45 5.41 19.87
C VAL A 145 7.11 5.26 19.14
N VAL A 146 7.15 4.91 17.85
CA VAL A 146 5.93 4.66 17.06
C VAL A 146 5.12 3.49 17.60
N GLY A 147 5.80 2.39 17.98
CA GLY A 147 5.17 1.22 18.60
C GLY A 147 4.46 1.56 19.92
N LYS A 148 5.09 2.41 20.76
CA LYS A 148 4.45 2.92 21.99
C LYS A 148 3.23 3.78 21.69
N ALA A 149 3.31 4.67 20.71
CA ALA A 149 2.18 5.50 20.32
C ALA A 149 1.00 4.64 19.80
N LEU A 150 1.26 3.60 19.02
CA LEU A 150 0.25 2.62 18.59
C LEU A 150 -0.38 1.89 19.78
N ALA A 151 0.44 1.43 20.74
CA ALA A 151 -0.06 0.74 21.93
C ALA A 151 -0.94 1.66 22.80
N LEU A 152 -0.53 2.91 22.98
CA LEU A 152 -1.32 3.92 23.72
C LEU A 152 -2.61 4.31 22.98
N THR A 153 -2.58 4.30 21.64
CA THR A 153 -3.79 4.50 20.83
C THR A 153 -4.79 3.38 21.08
N ALA A 154 -4.34 2.12 21.04
CA ALA A 154 -5.19 0.98 21.35
C ALA A 154 -5.71 1.04 22.79
N PHE A 155 -4.86 1.43 23.74
CA PHE A 155 -5.26 1.62 25.14
C PHE A 155 -6.37 2.66 25.30
N ASP A 156 -6.28 3.79 24.59
CA ASP A 156 -7.33 4.82 24.62
C ASP A 156 -8.66 4.32 24.09
N LEU A 157 -8.64 3.56 22.99
CA LEU A 157 -9.86 2.97 22.42
C LEU A 157 -10.49 1.92 23.35
N LEU A 158 -9.67 1.18 24.09
CA LEU A 158 -10.15 0.19 25.07
C LEU A 158 -10.72 0.85 26.33
N ARG A 159 -10.23 2.04 26.69
CA ARG A 159 -10.66 2.77 27.89
C ARG A 159 -11.86 3.68 27.63
N ASP A 160 -11.93 4.27 26.45
CA ASP A 160 -12.97 5.21 26.04
C ASP A 160 -13.74 4.67 24.83
N HIS A 161 -14.85 4.01 25.11
CA HIS A 161 -15.72 3.43 24.09
C HIS A 161 -16.26 4.47 23.10
N SER A 162 -16.38 5.74 23.49
CA SER A 162 -16.86 6.79 22.58
C SER A 162 -15.89 7.04 21.42
N LEU A 163 -14.58 6.88 21.64
CA LEU A 163 -13.56 6.96 20.59
C LEU A 163 -13.67 5.78 19.63
N LEU A 164 -13.96 4.58 20.16
CA LEU A 164 -14.18 3.39 19.35
C LEU A 164 -15.43 3.54 18.48
N ASP A 165 -16.54 4.02 19.05
CA ASP A 165 -17.78 4.28 18.33
C ASP A 165 -17.56 5.30 17.21
N THR A 166 -16.88 6.42 17.51
CA THR A 166 -16.52 7.44 16.52
C THR A 166 -15.69 6.86 15.37
N ALA A 167 -14.73 5.98 15.67
CA ALA A 167 -13.92 5.31 14.65
C ALA A 167 -14.74 4.38 13.74
N TRP A 168 -15.72 3.67 14.31
CA TRP A 168 -16.64 2.80 13.55
C TRP A 168 -17.63 3.61 12.73
N GLU A 169 -18.23 4.65 13.28
CA GLU A 169 -19.13 5.55 12.56
C GLU A 169 -18.43 6.19 11.35
N HIS A 170 -17.20 6.67 11.54
CA HIS A 170 -16.39 7.18 10.45
C HIS A 170 -16.11 6.12 9.39
N PHE A 171 -15.74 4.90 9.79
CA PHE A 171 -15.51 3.78 8.87
C PHE A 171 -16.77 3.44 8.06
N GLU A 172 -17.93 3.32 8.69
CA GLU A 172 -19.18 3.00 7.99
C GLU A 172 -19.63 4.13 7.05
N ARG A 173 -19.33 5.39 7.40
CA ARG A 173 -19.56 6.53 6.50
C ARG A 173 -18.67 6.45 5.26
N THR A 174 -17.35 6.34 5.43
CA THR A 174 -16.41 6.34 4.29
C THR A 174 -16.49 5.07 3.47
N ARG A 175 -16.85 3.94 4.08
CA ARG A 175 -17.08 2.68 3.36
C ARG A 175 -18.16 2.81 2.29
N LYS A 176 -19.24 3.56 2.54
CA LYS A 176 -20.29 3.79 1.54
C LYS A 176 -19.74 4.57 0.34
N GLU A 177 -18.89 5.56 0.58
CA GLU A 177 -18.28 6.42 -0.45
C GLU A 177 -17.37 5.65 -1.43
N PHE A 178 -16.80 4.50 -1.05
CA PHE A 178 -15.94 3.68 -1.93
C PHE A 178 -16.55 2.34 -2.33
N GLN A 179 -17.80 2.04 -1.94
CA GLN A 179 -18.53 0.86 -2.42
C GLN A 179 -19.41 1.19 -3.65
N ASP A 180 -19.75 2.46 -3.81
CA ASP A 180 -20.30 3.02 -5.06
C ASP A 180 -19.19 3.20 -6.14
#